data_AF-A0AAU6DVP0-F1
#
_entry.id   AF-A0AAU6DVP0-F1
#
_cell.length_a   1.000
_cell.length_b   1.000
_cell.length_c   1.000
_cell.angle_alpha   90.00
_cell.angle_beta   90.00
_cell.angle_gamma   90.00
#
_symmetry.space_group_name_H-M   'P 1'
#
loop_
_entity.id
_entity.type
_entity.pdbx_description
1 polymer ?
#
loop_
_entity_poly.entity_id
_entity_poly.type
_entity_poly.pdbx_seq_one_letter_code
_entity_poly.pdbx_strand_id
1 'polypeptide(L)'
;MTEPASIPASLARWVESVLGPIQVVRDASHARTDSQVWEVTSRAGRHFVKVAPRPILYTRETRAYRESVPRLGHANAPVMKDSSAELLALVLTAVDGNTLGGDTAPAGRRVAHQQAGRLLRLFHDALPNHQAQAETANTIEDTVTGLEKHIAAAGSHLSTAEADMLRSIVSTLPTLGPLPTGLLHGDFWERNLLWNGRRCALIDYERSTPGPLVADFVKLATAAWPGHPHLNTALFTGYGRQLSPVEQQALTAFAAADAAGALAYGPRHGDTHVTARGRRTVERLAREGWR
;
A
#
# COMPACT_ATOMS: atom_id res chain seq x y z
N MET A 1 29.85 -4.05 2.74
CA MET A 1 29.21 -4.48 1.49
C MET A 1 28.69 -5.89 1.75
N THR A 2 27.40 -6.05 1.97
CA THR A 2 26.77 -7.38 2.04
C THR A 2 26.78 -7.97 0.64
N GLU A 3 27.24 -9.22 0.48
CA GLU A 3 27.08 -9.93 -0.78
C GLU A 3 25.62 -9.84 -1.23
N PRO A 4 25.32 -9.61 -2.52
CA PRO A 4 23.95 -9.64 -3.00
C PRO A 4 23.39 -11.03 -2.67
N ALA A 5 22.29 -11.08 -1.90
CA ALA A 5 21.71 -12.33 -1.47
C ALA A 5 21.41 -13.18 -2.72
N SER A 6 22.11 -14.30 -2.86
CA SER A 6 21.92 -15.20 -3.98
C SER A 6 20.54 -15.85 -3.89
N ILE A 7 19.92 -16.09 -5.03
CA ILE A 7 18.60 -16.72 -5.06
C ILE A 7 18.74 -18.18 -4.56
N PRO A 8 17.92 -18.66 -3.61
CA PRO A 8 18.01 -20.03 -3.12
C PRO A 8 17.90 -21.06 -4.25
N ALA A 9 18.66 -22.15 -4.19
CA ALA A 9 18.77 -23.09 -5.31
C ALA A 9 17.43 -23.74 -5.75
N SER A 10 16.54 -24.02 -4.81
CA SER A 10 15.19 -24.50 -5.11
C SER A 10 14.36 -23.45 -5.85
N LEU A 11 14.48 -22.18 -5.45
CA LEU A 11 13.81 -21.05 -6.09
C LEU A 11 14.38 -20.81 -7.49
N ALA A 12 15.70 -20.85 -7.66
CA ALA A 12 16.38 -20.75 -8.96
C ALA A 12 15.83 -21.77 -9.96
N ARG A 13 15.80 -23.05 -9.55
CA ARG A 13 15.35 -24.16 -10.40
C ARG A 13 13.89 -23.99 -10.85
N TRP A 14 13.01 -23.56 -9.94
CA TRP A 14 11.63 -23.26 -10.31
C TRP A 14 11.54 -22.08 -11.26
N VAL A 15 12.24 -20.97 -10.98
CA VAL A 15 12.27 -19.79 -11.87
C VAL A 15 12.77 -20.14 -13.27
N GLU A 16 13.82 -20.96 -13.38
CA GLU A 16 14.35 -21.41 -14.67
C GLU A 16 13.39 -22.34 -15.42
N SER A 17 12.59 -23.13 -14.72
CA SER A 17 11.53 -23.93 -15.35
C SER A 17 10.42 -23.06 -15.97
N VAL A 18 10.22 -21.84 -15.46
CA VAL A 18 9.22 -20.87 -15.93
C VAL A 18 9.78 -19.96 -17.04
N LEU A 19 11.01 -19.46 -16.86
CA LEU A 19 11.59 -18.40 -17.70
C LEU A 19 12.69 -18.87 -18.66
N GLY A 20 13.08 -20.14 -18.58
CA GLY A 20 14.35 -20.63 -19.12
C GLY A 20 15.55 -20.17 -18.29
N PRO A 21 16.79 -20.45 -18.75
CA PRO A 21 18.01 -20.09 -18.03
C PRO A 21 18.07 -18.60 -17.65
N ILE A 22 18.34 -18.32 -16.38
CA ILE A 22 18.52 -16.96 -15.87
C ILE A 22 19.97 -16.49 -16.08
N GLN A 23 20.16 -15.23 -16.46
CA GLN A 23 21.47 -14.69 -16.84
C GLN A 23 22.03 -13.71 -15.81
N VAL A 24 21.17 -12.85 -15.26
CA VAL A 24 21.52 -11.85 -14.25
C VAL A 24 20.54 -11.98 -13.12
N VAL A 25 21.06 -11.88 -11.90
CA VAL A 25 20.27 -11.82 -10.68
C VAL A 25 20.75 -10.62 -9.88
N ARG A 26 19.84 -9.70 -9.56
CA ARG A 26 20.10 -8.55 -8.70
C ARG A 26 19.13 -8.58 -7.53
N ASP A 27 19.65 -8.42 -6.32
CA ASP A 27 18.81 -8.21 -5.14
C ASP A 27 18.05 -6.88 -5.28
N ALA A 28 16.73 -6.97 -5.23
CA ALA A 28 15.79 -5.87 -5.30
C ALA A 28 14.94 -5.76 -4.02
N SER A 29 15.38 -6.43 -2.95
CA SER A 29 14.69 -6.46 -1.66
C SER A 29 14.76 -5.09 -0.97
N HIS A 30 13.69 -4.74 -0.26
CA HIS A 30 13.75 -3.63 0.69
C HIS A 30 14.67 -3.97 1.86
N ALA A 31 15.25 -2.95 2.49
CA ALA A 31 16.09 -3.08 3.68
C ALA A 31 15.26 -3.46 4.94
N ARG A 32 14.60 -4.61 4.90
CA ARG A 32 13.85 -5.24 5.99
C ARG A 32 13.99 -6.77 5.90
N THR A 33 13.95 -7.44 7.04
CA THR A 33 14.30 -8.87 7.16
C THR A 33 13.36 -9.83 6.43
N ASP A 34 12.16 -9.38 6.05
CA ASP A 34 11.11 -10.18 5.44
C ASP A 34 10.84 -9.80 3.97
N SER A 35 11.69 -8.96 3.36
CA SER A 35 11.62 -8.66 1.94
C SER A 35 12.59 -9.57 1.18
N GLN A 36 12.06 -10.38 0.27
CA GLN A 36 12.85 -11.24 -0.60
C GLN A 36 12.39 -11.06 -2.03
N VAL A 37 13.10 -10.19 -2.76
CA VAL A 37 12.78 -9.84 -4.15
C VAL A 37 14.07 -9.81 -4.96
N TRP A 38 14.07 -10.49 -6.11
CA TRP A 38 15.18 -10.48 -7.05
C TRP A 38 14.70 -9.99 -8.41
N GLU A 39 15.46 -9.09 -9.02
CA GLU A 39 15.35 -8.82 -10.44
C GLU A 39 16.17 -9.88 -11.21
N VAL A 40 15.54 -10.54 -12.17
CA VAL A 40 16.17 -11.55 -13.01
C VAL A 40 16.02 -11.22 -14.50
N THR A 41 17.04 -11.54 -15.29
CA THR A 41 16.96 -11.44 -16.76
C THR A 41 17.03 -12.83 -17.39
N SER A 42 16.16 -13.09 -18.36
CA SER A 42 16.22 -14.27 -19.22
C SER A 42 15.96 -13.89 -20.68
N ARG A 43 15.93 -14.88 -21.58
CA ARG A 43 15.51 -14.66 -22.98
C ARG A 43 14.08 -14.11 -23.10
N ALA A 44 13.24 -14.32 -22.09
CA ALA A 44 11.88 -13.80 -22.05
C ALA A 44 11.80 -12.31 -21.59
N GLY A 45 12.93 -11.72 -21.21
CA GLY A 45 13.03 -10.33 -20.74
C GLY A 45 13.32 -10.20 -19.24
N ARG A 46 13.04 -9.00 -18.70
CA ARG A 46 13.23 -8.66 -17.28
C ARG A 46 12.03 -9.09 -16.45
N HIS A 47 12.30 -9.75 -15.32
CA HIS A 47 11.30 -10.27 -14.41
C HIS A 47 11.70 -9.97 -12.96
N PHE A 48 10.71 -10.02 -12.07
CA PHE A 48 10.91 -9.98 -10.63
C PHE A 48 10.45 -11.30 -10.02
N VAL A 49 11.28 -11.89 -9.18
CA VAL A 49 10.95 -13.05 -8.37
C VAL A 49 10.74 -12.56 -6.95
N LYS A 50 9.54 -12.75 -6.41
CA LYS A 50 9.17 -12.30 -5.06
C LYS A 50 8.78 -13.51 -4.22
N VAL A 51 9.33 -13.61 -3.01
CA VAL A 51 8.89 -14.55 -1.98
C VAL A 51 8.07 -13.80 -0.96
N ALA A 52 6.81 -14.20 -0.79
CA ALA A 52 5.93 -13.61 0.20
C ALA A 52 6.34 -14.08 1.61
N PRO A 53 6.39 -13.19 2.62
CA PRO A 53 6.89 -13.55 3.93
C PRO A 53 5.89 -14.39 4.75
N ARG A 54 4.62 -14.45 4.32
CA ARG A 54 3.56 -15.21 4.99
C ARG A 54 2.57 -15.80 3.98
N PRO A 55 2.00 -16.98 4.23
CA PRO A 55 1.00 -17.60 3.34
C PRO A 55 -0.19 -16.70 3.02
N ILE A 56 -0.70 -15.92 3.98
CA ILE A 56 -1.83 -15.01 3.74
C ILE A 56 -1.50 -13.91 2.72
N LEU A 57 -0.27 -13.40 2.72
CA LEU A 57 0.16 -12.37 1.77
C LEU A 57 0.36 -12.96 0.37
N TYR A 58 0.91 -14.17 0.28
CA TYR A 58 0.96 -14.94 -0.96
C TYR A 58 -0.43 -15.16 -1.56
N THR A 59 -1.38 -15.63 -0.75
CA THR A 59 -2.76 -15.90 -1.19
C THR A 59 -3.43 -14.62 -1.70
N ARG A 60 -3.28 -13.50 -0.98
CA ARG A 60 -3.83 -12.20 -1.39
C ARG A 60 -3.21 -11.71 -2.69
N GLU A 61 -1.89 -11.73 -2.80
CA GLU A 61 -1.18 -11.24 -3.98
C GLU A 61 -1.50 -12.07 -5.22
N THR A 62 -1.43 -13.40 -5.12
CA THR A 62 -1.75 -14.28 -6.25
C THR A 62 -3.21 -14.18 -6.67
N ARG A 63 -4.15 -14.03 -5.73
CA ARG A 63 -5.56 -13.77 -6.03
C ARG A 63 -5.73 -12.46 -6.77
N ALA A 64 -5.12 -11.38 -6.29
CA ALA A 64 -5.17 -10.07 -6.95
C ALA A 64 -4.65 -10.17 -8.40
N TYR A 65 -3.51 -10.83 -8.63
CA TYR A 65 -2.94 -11.02 -9.96
C TYR A 65 -3.82 -11.85 -10.90
N ARG A 66 -4.57 -12.84 -10.39
CA ARG A 66 -5.47 -13.66 -11.20
C ARG A 66 -6.79 -12.97 -11.51
N GLU A 67 -7.38 -12.27 -10.55
CA GLU A 67 -8.78 -11.83 -10.63
C GLU A 67 -8.94 -10.34 -10.95
N SER A 68 -8.00 -9.49 -10.52
CA SER A 68 -8.21 -8.04 -10.45
C SER A 68 -7.18 -7.22 -11.22
N VAL A 69 -5.89 -7.53 -11.08
CA VAL A 69 -4.79 -6.83 -11.76
C VAL A 69 -4.92 -6.80 -13.29
N PRO A 70 -5.42 -7.85 -13.99
CA PRO A 70 -5.57 -7.80 -15.45
C PRO A 70 -6.43 -6.62 -15.94
N ARG A 71 -7.35 -6.10 -15.11
CA ARG A 71 -8.20 -4.94 -15.43
C ARG A 71 -7.42 -3.63 -15.53
N LEU A 72 -6.23 -3.55 -14.95
CA LEU A 72 -5.38 -2.37 -14.98
C LEU A 72 -4.67 -2.21 -16.34
N GLY A 73 -4.56 -3.30 -17.10
CA GLY A 73 -3.84 -3.35 -18.37
C GLY A 73 -2.35 -3.67 -18.19
N HIS A 74 -1.78 -4.40 -19.16
CA HIS A 74 -0.44 -4.99 -19.08
C HIS A 74 0.72 -4.01 -18.86
N ALA A 75 0.52 -2.72 -19.12
CA ALA A 75 1.57 -1.71 -18.95
C ALA A 75 1.38 -0.83 -17.72
N ASN A 76 0.33 -1.08 -16.94
CA ASN A 76 0.03 -0.34 -15.71
C ASN A 76 0.15 -1.23 -14.46
N ALA A 77 0.50 -2.50 -14.62
CA ALA A 77 0.80 -3.41 -13.53
C ALA A 77 1.68 -4.58 -14.03
N PRO A 78 2.43 -5.24 -13.14
CA PRO A 78 3.14 -6.47 -13.48
C PRO A 78 2.18 -7.57 -13.90
N VAL A 79 2.63 -8.47 -14.76
CA VAL A 79 1.90 -9.70 -15.10
C VAL A 79 2.53 -10.86 -14.36
N MET A 80 1.72 -11.62 -13.62
CA MET A 80 2.18 -12.86 -12.99
C MET A 80 2.36 -13.94 -14.05
N LYS A 81 3.59 -14.41 -14.24
CA LYS A 81 3.95 -15.50 -15.14
C LYS A 81 3.66 -16.86 -14.52
N ASP A 82 4.03 -17.02 -13.25
CA ASP A 82 3.73 -18.21 -12.47
C ASP A 82 3.80 -17.91 -10.96
N SER A 83 3.30 -18.84 -10.15
CA SER A 83 3.32 -18.78 -8.69
C SER A 83 3.49 -20.18 -8.08
N SER A 84 4.33 -20.31 -7.04
CA SER A 84 4.51 -21.56 -6.29
C SER A 84 4.03 -21.40 -4.85
N ALA A 85 3.00 -22.15 -4.46
CA ALA A 85 2.47 -22.14 -3.10
C ALA A 85 3.41 -22.83 -2.10
N GLU A 86 4.19 -23.81 -2.55
CA GLU A 86 5.21 -24.48 -1.74
C GLU A 86 6.34 -23.52 -1.35
N LEU A 87 6.79 -22.70 -2.31
CA LEU A 87 7.85 -21.71 -2.11
C LEU A 87 7.34 -20.34 -1.65
N LEU A 88 6.02 -20.16 -1.58
CA LEU A 88 5.35 -18.86 -1.40
C LEU A 88 5.85 -17.78 -2.38
N ALA A 89 6.16 -18.17 -3.62
CA ALA A 89 6.88 -17.35 -4.57
C ALA A 89 6.05 -16.98 -5.81
N LEU A 90 6.33 -15.82 -6.40
CA LEU A 90 5.72 -15.31 -7.62
C LEU A 90 6.82 -14.91 -8.61
N VAL A 91 6.60 -15.18 -9.91
CA VAL A 91 7.36 -14.60 -11.01
C VAL A 91 6.51 -13.56 -11.70
N LEU A 92 6.98 -12.31 -11.74
CA LEU A 92 6.28 -11.15 -12.28
C LEU A 92 7.08 -10.55 -13.43
N THR A 93 6.42 -10.02 -14.47
CA THR A 93 7.12 -9.20 -15.47
C THR A 93 7.61 -7.90 -14.86
N ALA A 94 8.75 -7.40 -15.33
CA ALA A 94 9.11 -6.01 -15.06
C ALA A 94 8.11 -5.06 -15.73
N VAL A 95 7.94 -3.89 -15.13
CA VAL A 95 7.18 -2.77 -15.70
C VAL A 95 8.07 -1.56 -15.75
N ASP A 96 8.02 -0.81 -16.86
CA ASP A 96 8.84 0.37 -17.05
C ASP A 96 8.51 1.47 -16.04
N GLY A 97 9.55 2.04 -15.44
CA GLY A 97 9.46 3.19 -14.57
C GLY A 97 10.32 3.05 -13.32
N ASN A 98 10.53 4.16 -12.64
CA ASN A 98 11.14 4.20 -11.32
C ASN A 98 10.06 4.48 -10.29
N THR A 99 10.28 4.05 -9.05
CA THR A 99 9.40 4.42 -7.93
C THR A 99 9.16 5.93 -7.91
N LEU A 100 7.89 6.32 -7.77
CA LEU A 100 7.49 7.71 -7.71
C LEU A 100 8.09 8.34 -6.45
N GLY A 101 8.98 9.30 -6.63
CA GLY A 101 9.76 9.91 -5.55
C GLY A 101 10.04 11.39 -5.78
N GLY A 102 10.80 11.99 -4.86
CA GLY A 102 11.10 13.43 -4.82
C GLY A 102 11.77 13.98 -6.09
N ASP A 103 12.52 13.15 -6.82
CA ASP A 103 13.21 13.56 -8.04
C ASP A 103 12.27 13.67 -9.26
N THR A 104 11.02 13.22 -9.14
CA THR A 104 10.04 13.36 -10.21
C THR A 104 9.61 14.82 -10.32
N ALA A 105 9.79 15.41 -11.51
CA ALA A 105 9.36 16.78 -11.78
C ALA A 105 7.90 17.04 -11.34
N PRO A 106 7.57 18.19 -10.72
CA PRO A 106 6.25 18.43 -10.14
C PRO A 106 5.08 18.20 -11.09
N ALA A 107 5.23 18.56 -12.37
CA ALA A 107 4.22 18.31 -13.40
C ALA A 107 4.03 16.81 -13.66
N GLY A 108 5.13 16.05 -13.76
CA GLY A 108 5.09 14.60 -13.91
C GLY A 108 4.46 13.90 -12.71
N ARG A 109 4.80 14.33 -11.49
CA ARG A 109 4.21 13.78 -10.25
C ARG A 109 2.70 14.02 -10.19
N ARG A 110 2.21 15.20 -10.60
CA ARG A 110 0.76 15.47 -10.72
C ARG A 110 0.07 14.52 -11.69
N VAL A 111 0.64 14.34 -12.88
CA VAL A 111 0.09 13.41 -13.88
C VAL A 111 0.09 11.99 -13.32
N ALA A 112 1.18 11.55 -12.68
CA ALA A 112 1.29 10.23 -12.07
C ALA A 112 0.17 9.99 -11.05
N HIS A 113 -0.09 10.94 -10.13
CA HIS A 113 -1.21 10.84 -9.18
C HIS A 113 -2.57 10.76 -9.86
N GLN A 114 -2.80 11.53 -10.93
CA GLN A 114 -4.03 11.42 -11.70
C GLN A 114 -4.18 10.04 -12.39
N GLN A 115 -3.09 9.45 -12.90
CA GLN A 115 -3.16 8.09 -13.44
C GLN A 115 -3.37 7.06 -12.32
N ALA A 116 -2.70 7.22 -11.18
CA ALA A 116 -2.83 6.36 -10.02
C ALA A 116 -4.27 6.35 -9.50
N GLY A 117 -4.96 7.50 -9.47
CA GLY A 117 -6.39 7.58 -9.16
C GLY A 117 -7.26 6.73 -10.09
N ARG A 118 -6.99 6.77 -11.42
CA ARG A 118 -7.70 5.91 -12.39
C ARG A 118 -7.44 4.43 -12.15
N LEU A 119 -6.19 4.04 -11.91
CA LEU A 119 -5.81 2.65 -11.65
C LEU A 119 -6.46 2.14 -10.36
N LEU A 120 -6.42 2.94 -9.29
CA LEU A 120 -7.04 2.57 -8.03
C LEU A 120 -8.56 2.40 -8.19
N ARG A 121 -9.23 3.27 -8.97
CA ARG A 121 -10.66 3.11 -9.25
C ARG A 121 -10.98 1.79 -9.95
N LEU A 122 -10.20 1.43 -10.97
CA LEU A 122 -10.35 0.14 -11.66
C LEU A 122 -10.14 -1.05 -10.72
N PHE A 123 -9.20 -0.92 -9.79
CA PHE A 123 -8.91 -1.96 -8.80
C PHE A 123 -10.03 -2.09 -7.75
N HIS A 124 -10.52 -0.96 -7.22
CA HIS A 124 -11.65 -0.91 -6.30
C HIS A 124 -12.91 -1.57 -6.88
N ASP A 125 -13.20 -1.29 -8.16
CA ASP A 125 -14.35 -1.82 -8.89
C ASP A 125 -14.15 -3.30 -9.34
N ALA A 126 -13.01 -3.93 -9.02
CA ALA A 126 -12.76 -5.33 -9.37
C ALA A 126 -13.61 -6.32 -8.55
N LEU A 127 -14.06 -5.91 -7.35
CA LEU A 127 -14.92 -6.68 -6.46
C LEU A 127 -16.26 -5.95 -6.23
N PRO A 128 -17.42 -6.59 -6.45
CA PRO A 128 -18.71 -5.96 -6.18
C PRO A 128 -18.90 -5.55 -4.72
N ASN A 129 -19.49 -4.38 -4.46
CA ASN A 129 -19.64 -3.79 -3.12
C ASN A 129 -20.22 -4.75 -2.06
N HIS A 130 -21.26 -5.53 -2.41
CA HIS A 130 -21.92 -6.44 -1.47
C HIS A 130 -20.98 -7.53 -0.93
N GLN A 131 -19.95 -7.91 -1.71
CA GLN A 131 -18.98 -8.93 -1.32
C GLN A 131 -17.89 -8.41 -0.38
N ALA A 132 -17.89 -7.10 -0.07
CA ALA A 132 -16.90 -6.46 0.79
C ALA A 132 -17.52 -5.85 2.07
N GLN A 133 -18.83 -6.02 2.29
CA GLN A 133 -19.54 -5.38 3.41
C GLN A 133 -19.13 -5.97 4.75
N ALA A 134 -19.03 -7.30 4.86
CA ALA A 134 -18.63 -7.97 6.08
C ALA A 134 -17.19 -7.60 6.47
N GLU A 135 -16.27 -7.62 5.50
CA GLU A 135 -14.87 -7.24 5.70
C GLU A 135 -14.72 -5.76 6.04
N THR A 136 -15.63 -4.91 5.55
CA THR A 136 -15.65 -3.50 5.93
C THR A 136 -16.03 -3.32 7.39
N ALA A 137 -17.07 -4.01 7.86
CA ALA A 137 -17.44 -3.99 9.27
C ALA A 137 -16.28 -4.50 10.15
N ASN A 138 -15.66 -5.61 9.76
CA ASN A 138 -14.49 -6.17 10.45
C ASN A 138 -13.31 -5.18 10.45
N THR A 139 -13.04 -4.50 9.33
CA THR A 139 -11.95 -3.50 9.26
C THR A 139 -12.19 -2.33 10.21
N ILE A 140 -13.44 -1.87 10.34
CA ILE A 140 -13.81 -0.82 11.28
C ILE A 140 -13.61 -1.32 12.71
N GLU A 141 -14.11 -2.50 13.05
CA GLU A 141 -13.96 -3.11 14.37
C GLU A 141 -12.48 -3.34 14.73
N ASP A 142 -11.68 -3.92 13.84
CA ASP A 142 -10.25 -4.14 13.99
C ASP A 142 -9.49 -2.82 14.19
N THR A 143 -9.92 -1.75 13.51
CA THR A 143 -9.31 -0.42 13.66
C THR A 143 -9.57 0.15 15.05
N VAL A 144 -10.81 0.03 15.54
CA VAL A 144 -11.21 0.52 16.86
C VAL A 144 -10.54 -0.30 17.97
N THR A 145 -10.64 -1.63 17.90
CA THR A 145 -10.08 -2.54 18.91
C THR A 145 -8.55 -2.54 18.90
N GLY A 146 -7.93 -2.41 17.72
CA GLY A 146 -6.48 -2.35 17.56
C GLY A 146 -5.85 -1.04 18.04
N LEU A 147 -6.63 0.03 18.18
CA LEU A 147 -6.11 1.35 18.58
C LEU A 147 -5.41 1.31 19.93
N GLU A 148 -6.03 0.69 20.95
CA GLU A 148 -5.47 0.66 22.30
C GLU A 148 -4.10 -0.03 22.36
N LYS A 149 -3.94 -1.10 21.57
CA LYS A 149 -2.65 -1.78 21.43
C LYS A 149 -1.59 -0.85 20.83
N HIS A 150 -1.95 -0.06 19.82
CA HIS A 150 -1.03 0.91 19.22
C HIS A 150 -0.71 2.07 20.16
N ILE A 151 -1.69 2.59 20.90
CA ILE A 151 -1.46 3.65 21.90
C ILE A 151 -0.52 3.13 23.00
N ALA A 152 -0.78 1.95 23.55
CA ALA A 152 0.07 1.34 24.56
C ALA A 152 1.50 1.12 24.05
N ALA A 153 1.65 0.63 22.81
CA ALA A 153 2.95 0.39 22.20
C ALA A 153 3.71 1.67 21.81
N ALA A 154 3.00 2.76 21.49
CA ALA A 154 3.60 4.06 21.23
C ALA A 154 4.21 4.67 22.51
N GLY A 155 3.67 4.33 23.69
CA GLY A 155 4.24 4.74 24.98
C GLY A 155 4.46 6.24 25.08
N SER A 156 5.67 6.67 25.44
CA SER A 156 6.03 8.08 25.60
C SER A 156 6.02 8.91 24.29
N HIS A 157 5.84 8.27 23.14
CA HIS A 157 5.67 8.97 21.86
C HIS A 157 4.26 9.56 21.68
N LEU A 158 3.32 9.24 22.57
CA LEU A 158 1.99 9.86 22.64
C LEU A 158 1.76 10.39 24.06
N SER A 159 1.38 11.67 24.18
CA SER A 159 0.87 12.17 25.46
C SER A 159 -0.53 11.63 25.74
N THR A 160 -0.97 11.67 27.00
CA THR A 160 -2.34 11.27 27.38
C THR A 160 -3.40 12.06 26.59
N ALA A 161 -3.23 13.38 26.45
CA ALA A 161 -4.16 14.23 25.70
C ALA A 161 -4.19 13.87 24.21
N GLU A 162 -3.05 13.54 23.60
CA GLU A 162 -3.00 13.07 22.22
C GLU A 162 -3.68 11.70 22.08
N ALA A 163 -3.45 10.77 23.01
CA ALA A 163 -4.10 9.47 23.01
C ALA A 163 -5.63 9.59 23.12
N ASP A 164 -6.13 10.44 24.01
CA ASP A 164 -7.56 10.68 24.19
C ASP A 164 -8.20 11.33 22.96
N MET A 165 -7.49 12.27 22.31
CA MET A 165 -7.91 12.81 21.02
C MET A 165 -8.03 11.70 19.96
N LEU A 166 -7.02 10.84 19.82
CA LEU A 166 -7.07 9.74 18.84
C LEU A 166 -8.22 8.77 19.13
N ARG A 167 -8.48 8.45 20.40
CA ARG A 167 -9.64 7.64 20.81
C ARG A 167 -10.96 8.30 20.41
N SER A 168 -11.12 9.58 20.70
CA SER A 168 -12.31 10.35 20.35
C SER A 168 -12.57 10.28 18.85
N ILE A 169 -11.57 10.59 18.02
CA ILE A 169 -11.68 10.55 16.56
C ILE A 169 -12.02 9.13 16.07
N VAL A 170 -11.29 8.11 16.52
CA VAL A 170 -11.47 6.73 16.04
C VAL A 170 -12.80 6.13 16.47
N SER A 171 -13.31 6.50 17.66
CA SER A 171 -14.61 6.04 18.15
C SER A 171 -15.81 6.52 17.31
N THR A 172 -15.59 7.50 16.42
CA THR A 172 -16.63 7.91 15.46
C THR A 172 -16.87 6.87 14.36
N LEU A 173 -15.87 6.05 13.99
CA LEU A 173 -15.94 5.14 12.83
C LEU A 173 -17.19 4.24 12.82
N PRO A 174 -17.56 3.55 13.91
CA PRO A 174 -18.75 2.68 13.93
C PRO A 174 -20.07 3.44 13.81
N THR A 175 -20.07 4.74 14.09
CA THR A 175 -21.26 5.60 14.04
C THR A 175 -21.48 6.27 12.69
N LEU A 176 -20.48 6.18 11.80
CA LEU A 176 -20.58 6.74 10.46
C LEU A 176 -21.61 5.97 9.62
N GLY A 177 -22.25 6.67 8.69
CA GLY A 177 -23.09 6.04 7.68
C GLY A 177 -22.33 5.06 6.78
N PRO A 178 -23.01 4.34 5.89
CA PRO A 178 -22.38 3.32 5.07
C PRO A 178 -21.25 3.89 4.21
N LEU A 179 -20.08 3.27 4.28
CA LEU A 179 -18.93 3.60 3.47
C LEU A 179 -18.95 2.81 2.15
N PRO A 180 -18.48 3.39 1.03
CA PRO A 180 -18.21 2.61 -0.17
C PRO A 180 -17.20 1.50 0.11
N THR A 181 -17.53 0.29 -0.34
CA THR A 181 -16.76 -0.93 -0.13
C THR A 181 -16.32 -1.52 -1.45
N GLY A 182 -15.20 -2.23 -1.46
CA GLY A 182 -14.68 -2.92 -2.65
C GLY A 182 -13.34 -3.56 -2.36
N LEU A 183 -12.56 -3.85 -3.41
CA LEU A 183 -11.23 -4.42 -3.24
C LEU A 183 -10.19 -3.33 -3.01
N LEU A 184 -9.57 -3.32 -1.82
CA LEU A 184 -8.46 -2.44 -1.50
C LEU A 184 -7.18 -2.99 -2.10
N HIS A 185 -6.28 -2.09 -2.51
CA HIS A 185 -4.85 -2.39 -2.67
C HIS A 185 -4.20 -2.70 -1.31
N GLY A 186 -4.57 -1.96 -0.27
CA GLY A 186 -4.16 -2.16 1.13
C GLY A 186 -2.78 -1.59 1.50
N ASP A 187 -2.04 -1.05 0.52
CA ASP A 187 -0.77 -0.33 0.70
C ASP A 187 -0.58 0.71 -0.40
N PHE A 188 -1.61 1.52 -0.66
CA PHE A 188 -1.59 2.48 -1.78
C PHE A 188 -0.89 3.80 -1.42
N TRP A 189 0.32 4.00 -1.97
CA TRP A 189 1.11 5.23 -1.86
C TRP A 189 2.28 5.24 -2.85
N GLU A 190 3.03 6.34 -2.91
CA GLU A 190 4.02 6.60 -3.95
C GLU A 190 5.11 5.53 -4.10
N ARG A 191 5.48 4.82 -3.03
CA ARG A 191 6.48 3.74 -3.13
C ARG A 191 6.05 2.59 -4.04
N ASN A 192 4.73 2.40 -4.15
CA ASN A 192 4.10 1.34 -4.94
C ASN A 192 3.58 1.87 -6.29
N LEU A 193 3.97 3.10 -6.66
CA LEU A 193 3.72 3.69 -7.96
C LEU A 193 5.04 3.75 -8.74
N LEU A 194 5.06 3.17 -9.94
CA LEU A 194 6.18 3.35 -10.87
C LEU A 194 5.81 4.43 -11.89
N TRP A 195 6.77 5.29 -12.22
CA TRP A 195 6.61 6.36 -13.19
C TRP A 195 7.77 6.37 -14.19
N ASN A 196 7.44 6.36 -15.47
CA ASN A 196 8.43 6.38 -16.56
C ASN A 196 8.48 7.72 -17.32
N GLY A 197 7.89 8.78 -16.77
CA GLY A 197 7.75 10.08 -17.45
C GLY A 197 6.45 10.25 -18.24
N ARG A 198 5.73 9.15 -18.52
CA ARG A 198 4.48 9.18 -19.29
C ARG A 198 3.35 8.35 -18.67
N ARG A 199 3.68 7.20 -18.09
CA ARG A 199 2.72 6.23 -17.58
C ARG A 199 3.03 5.88 -16.12
N CYS A 200 1.96 5.79 -15.33
CA CYS A 200 2.01 5.25 -13.98
C CYS A 200 1.68 3.75 -14.02
N ALA A 201 2.39 2.96 -13.22
CA ALA A 201 2.01 1.58 -12.91
C ALA A 201 1.87 1.40 -11.40
N LEU A 202 0.98 0.50 -10.99
CA LEU A 202 0.75 0.11 -9.61
C LEU A 202 1.34 -1.27 -9.37
N ILE A 203 2.05 -1.44 -8.26
CA ILE A 203 2.76 -2.68 -7.89
C ILE A 203 2.46 -3.05 -6.43
N ASP A 204 2.85 -4.27 -6.05
CA ASP A 204 2.80 -4.78 -4.66
C ASP A 204 1.38 -4.95 -4.09
N TYR A 205 0.66 -5.93 -4.62
CA TYR A 205 -0.74 -6.22 -4.28
C TYR A 205 -0.91 -7.14 -3.06
N GLU A 206 0.14 -7.40 -2.29
CA GLU A 206 0.12 -8.39 -1.20
C GLU A 206 -0.83 -8.05 -0.05
N ARG A 207 -1.17 -6.77 0.07
CA ARG A 207 -2.12 -6.27 1.08
C ARG A 207 -3.56 -6.22 0.58
N SER A 208 -3.81 -6.67 -0.65
CA SER A 208 -5.13 -6.57 -1.25
C SER A 208 -6.17 -7.36 -0.46
N THR A 209 -7.27 -6.71 -0.13
CA THR A 209 -8.35 -7.29 0.68
C THR A 209 -9.64 -6.53 0.44
N PRO A 210 -10.82 -7.17 0.54
CA PRO A 210 -12.08 -6.43 0.60
C PRO A 210 -12.09 -5.49 1.82
N GLY A 211 -12.69 -4.31 1.70
CA GLY A 211 -12.79 -3.35 2.79
C GLY A 211 -13.33 -1.98 2.38
N PRO A 212 -13.26 -0.98 3.28
CA PRO A 212 -13.74 0.38 3.03
C PRO A 212 -12.77 1.11 2.11
N LEU A 213 -13.23 1.55 0.93
CA LEU A 213 -12.38 2.13 -0.13
C LEU A 213 -11.55 3.32 0.34
N VAL A 214 -12.04 4.03 1.35
CA VAL A 214 -11.35 5.18 1.94
C VAL A 214 -10.00 4.83 2.57
N ALA A 215 -9.82 3.58 3.02
CA ALA A 215 -8.60 3.13 3.70
C ALA A 215 -7.35 3.23 2.81
N ASP A 216 -7.49 3.07 1.49
CA ASP A 216 -6.35 3.19 0.55
C ASP A 216 -5.83 4.63 0.42
N PHE A 217 -6.60 5.64 0.82
CA PHE A 217 -6.13 7.03 0.78
C PHE A 217 -5.32 7.42 2.02
N VAL A 218 -5.33 6.62 3.08
CA VAL A 218 -4.74 6.98 4.39
C VAL A 218 -3.25 7.28 4.27
N LYS A 219 -2.47 6.44 3.59
CA LYS A 219 -1.02 6.64 3.45
C LYS A 219 -0.69 7.93 2.73
N LEU A 220 -1.43 8.28 1.68
CA LEU A 220 -1.24 9.54 0.96
C LEU A 220 -1.68 10.75 1.79
N ALA A 221 -2.78 10.62 2.53
CA ALA A 221 -3.30 11.65 3.43
C ALA A 221 -2.37 11.95 4.61
N THR A 222 -1.62 10.98 5.10
CA THR A 222 -0.65 11.15 6.19
C THR A 222 0.78 11.44 5.70
N ALA A 223 1.10 11.13 4.45
CA ALA A 223 2.43 11.36 3.87
C ALA A 223 2.47 12.53 2.88
N ALA A 224 2.02 12.32 1.64
CA ALA A 224 2.30 13.22 0.52
C ALA A 224 1.42 14.48 0.52
N TRP A 225 0.13 14.34 0.84
CA TRP A 225 -0.85 15.43 0.68
C TRP A 225 -0.63 16.63 1.61
N PRO A 226 -0.20 16.49 2.88
CA PRO A 226 0.07 17.66 3.73
C PRO A 226 1.09 18.64 3.14
N GLY A 227 2.14 18.13 2.47
CA GLY A 227 3.13 18.96 1.79
C GLY A 227 2.78 19.31 0.34
N HIS A 228 1.84 18.58 -0.26
CA HIS A 228 1.49 18.68 -1.67
C HIS A 228 -0.02 18.48 -1.90
N PRO A 229 -0.87 19.41 -1.43
CA PRO A 229 -2.33 19.24 -1.47
C PRO A 229 -2.87 19.12 -2.90
N HIS A 230 -2.19 19.70 -3.89
CA HIS A 230 -2.55 19.57 -5.30
C HIS A 230 -2.48 18.12 -5.83
N LEU A 231 -1.71 17.22 -5.18
CA LEU A 231 -1.67 15.79 -5.54
C LEU A 231 -2.97 15.08 -5.14
N ASN A 232 -3.60 15.50 -4.04
CA ASN A 232 -4.93 15.03 -3.65
C ASN A 232 -5.96 15.34 -4.75
N THR A 233 -5.99 16.60 -5.21
CA THR A 233 -6.86 17.03 -6.31
C THR A 233 -6.59 16.26 -7.59
N ALA A 234 -5.32 16.06 -7.96
CA ALA A 234 -4.95 15.31 -9.15
C ALA A 234 -5.42 13.85 -9.07
N LEU A 235 -5.23 13.21 -7.92
CA LEU A 235 -5.65 11.84 -7.69
C LEU A 235 -7.17 11.68 -7.82
N PHE A 236 -7.97 12.50 -7.15
CA PHE A 236 -9.43 12.38 -7.23
C PHE A 236 -10.00 12.79 -8.60
N THR A 237 -9.31 13.68 -9.32
CA THR A 237 -9.62 13.94 -10.74
C THR A 237 -9.45 12.66 -11.58
N GLY A 238 -8.43 11.85 -11.28
CA GLY A 238 -8.23 10.55 -11.89
C GLY A 238 -9.24 9.50 -11.44
N TYR A 239 -9.51 9.44 -10.13
CA TYR A 239 -10.41 8.48 -9.51
C TYR A 239 -11.88 8.64 -9.97
N GLY A 240 -12.23 9.83 -10.45
CA GLY A 240 -13.52 10.11 -11.08
C GLY A 240 -14.63 10.51 -10.12
N ARG A 241 -14.34 10.64 -8.83
CA ARG A 241 -15.24 11.24 -7.84
C ARG A 241 -14.45 11.77 -6.64
N GLN A 242 -15.00 12.76 -5.95
CA GLN A 242 -14.50 13.21 -4.65
C GLN A 242 -14.97 12.27 -3.53
N LEU A 243 -14.34 12.38 -2.36
CA LEU A 243 -14.85 11.79 -1.13
C LEU A 243 -16.09 12.54 -0.66
N SER A 244 -17.12 11.79 -0.31
CA SER A 244 -18.28 12.32 0.42
C SER A 244 -17.88 12.83 1.82
N PRO A 245 -18.70 13.66 2.47
CA PRO A 245 -18.42 14.12 3.84
C PRO A 245 -18.20 12.96 4.83
N VAL A 246 -18.96 11.87 4.69
CA VAL A 246 -18.81 10.67 5.54
C VAL A 246 -17.47 9.97 5.28
N GLU A 247 -17.05 9.84 4.02
CA GLU A 247 -15.73 9.30 3.69
C GLU A 247 -14.59 10.21 4.20
N GLN A 248 -14.76 11.54 4.20
CA GLN A 248 -13.74 12.45 4.73
C GLN A 248 -13.57 12.28 6.26
N GLN A 249 -14.67 12.09 6.98
CA GLN A 249 -14.63 11.77 8.42
C GLN A 249 -13.96 10.40 8.65
N ALA A 250 -14.33 9.38 7.88
CA ALA A 250 -13.71 8.06 7.96
C ALA A 250 -12.20 8.12 7.66
N LEU A 251 -11.78 8.87 6.63
CA LEU A 251 -10.37 9.06 6.31
C LEU A 251 -9.60 9.65 7.49
N THR A 252 -10.20 10.63 8.17
CA THR A 252 -9.62 11.27 9.36
C THR A 252 -9.42 10.26 10.48
N ALA A 253 -10.42 9.43 10.75
CA ALA A 253 -10.34 8.40 11.79
C ALA A 253 -9.38 7.26 11.45
N PHE A 254 -9.35 6.77 10.21
CA PHE A 254 -8.33 5.80 9.78
C PHE A 254 -6.92 6.41 9.83
N ALA A 255 -6.75 7.69 9.50
CA ALA A 255 -5.47 8.39 9.63
C ALA A 255 -5.03 8.55 11.08
N ALA A 256 -5.96 8.80 12.01
CA ALA A 256 -5.70 8.83 13.45
C ALA A 256 -5.19 7.46 13.96
N ALA A 257 -5.83 6.37 13.54
CA ALA A 257 -5.39 5.02 13.86
C ALA A 257 -4.02 4.67 13.23
N ASP A 258 -3.78 5.04 11.96
CA ASP A 258 -2.46 4.86 11.31
C ASP A 258 -1.37 5.66 12.03
N ALA A 259 -1.68 6.85 12.55
CA ALA A 259 -0.71 7.67 13.28
C ALA A 259 -0.26 6.99 14.59
N ALA A 260 -1.19 6.43 15.36
CA ALA A 260 -0.85 5.62 16.54
C ALA A 260 -0.01 4.40 16.15
N GLY A 261 -0.40 3.67 15.10
CA GLY A 261 0.36 2.54 14.58
C GLY A 261 1.78 2.91 14.11
N ALA A 262 1.93 4.06 13.48
CA ALA A 262 3.22 4.58 13.03
C ALA A 262 4.13 4.94 14.23
N LEU A 263 3.58 5.55 15.28
CA LEU A 263 4.32 5.89 16.50
C LEU A 263 4.65 4.66 17.36
N ALA A 264 3.90 3.57 17.25
CA ALA A 264 4.28 2.28 17.82
C ALA A 264 5.36 1.55 17.00
N TYR A 265 5.23 1.56 15.67
CA TYR A 265 6.09 0.81 14.77
C TYR A 265 7.48 1.45 14.60
N GLY A 266 7.51 2.75 14.30
CA GLY A 266 8.72 3.45 13.88
C GLY A 266 9.85 3.35 14.92
N PRO A 267 9.62 3.71 16.20
CA PRO A 267 10.64 3.61 17.24
C PRO A 267 11.14 2.18 17.45
N ARG A 268 10.23 1.19 17.43
CA ARG A 268 10.57 -0.23 17.60
C ARG A 268 11.51 -0.77 16.51
N HIS A 269 11.46 -0.21 15.30
CA HIS A 269 12.24 -0.65 14.15
C HIS A 269 13.30 0.36 13.71
N GLY A 270 13.51 1.44 14.47
CA GLY A 270 14.43 2.51 14.11
C GLY A 270 14.03 3.29 12.85
N ASP A 271 12.76 3.21 12.42
CA ASP A 271 12.27 3.89 11.22
C ASP A 271 11.83 5.32 11.57
N THR A 272 12.75 6.25 11.35
CA THR A 272 12.55 7.69 11.61
C THR A 272 11.53 8.31 10.66
N HIS A 273 11.39 7.80 9.43
CA HIS A 273 10.41 8.30 8.47
C HIS A 273 8.98 7.95 8.88
N VAL A 274 8.75 6.71 9.33
CA VAL A 274 7.44 6.28 9.85
C VAL A 274 7.11 7.03 11.15
N THR A 275 8.06 7.13 12.08
CA THR A 275 7.87 7.91 13.32
C THR A 275 7.47 9.35 13.02
N ALA A 276 8.20 10.02 12.12
CA ALA A 276 7.92 11.41 11.76
C ALA A 276 6.57 11.57 11.04
N ARG A 277 6.14 10.60 10.22
CA ARG A 277 4.80 10.59 9.61
C ARG A 277 3.70 10.53 10.68
N GLY A 278 3.84 9.61 11.63
CA GLY A 278 2.91 9.48 12.74
C GLY A 278 2.84 10.77 13.55
N ARG A 279 3.99 11.35 13.89
CA ARG A 279 4.03 12.57 14.70
C ARG A 279 3.35 13.76 14.01
N ARG A 280 3.71 14.03 12.74
CA ARG A 280 3.09 15.12 11.94
C ARG A 280 1.58 14.95 11.81
N THR A 281 1.10 13.72 11.73
CA THR A 281 -0.34 13.44 11.62
C THR A 281 -1.06 13.83 12.91
N VAL A 282 -0.52 13.46 14.08
CA VAL A 282 -1.11 13.86 15.37
C VAL A 282 -1.08 15.38 15.56
N GLU A 283 0.04 16.04 15.26
CA GLU A 283 0.15 17.51 15.36
C GLU A 283 -0.83 18.23 14.42
N ARG A 284 -1.08 17.68 13.23
CA ARG A 284 -2.10 18.20 12.33
C ARG A 284 -3.50 18.08 12.94
N LEU A 285 -3.87 16.88 13.41
CA LEU A 285 -5.19 16.63 14.00
C LEU A 285 -5.46 17.53 15.22
N ALA A 286 -4.44 17.73 16.06
CA ALA A 286 -4.52 18.63 17.22
C ALA A 286 -4.76 20.10 16.83
N ARG A 287 -4.15 20.57 15.72
CA ARG A 287 -4.35 21.92 15.20
C ARG A 287 -5.71 22.12 14.51
N GLU A 288 -6.25 21.07 13.89
CA GLU A 288 -7.56 21.09 13.24
C GLU A 288 -8.73 21.15 14.23
N GLY A 289 -8.45 21.10 15.55
CA GLY A 289 -9.42 21.40 16.59
C GLY A 289 -10.29 20.22 17.02
N TRP A 290 -9.84 18.98 16.75
CA TRP A 290 -10.46 17.77 17.31
C TRP A 290 -10.15 17.71 18.81
N ARG A 291 -10.98 18.38 19.63
CA ARG A 291 -11.04 18.22 21.08
C ARG A 291 -12.30 17.46 21.45
#